data_AF-A0A662RMV9-F1
#
_entry.id   AF-A0A662RMV9-F1
#
_cell.length_a   1.000
_cell.length_b   1.000
_cell.length_c   1.000
_cell.angle_alpha   90.00
_cell.angle_beta   90.00
_cell.angle_gamma   90.00
#
_symmetry.space_group_name_H-M   'P 1'
#
loop_
_entity.id
_entity.type
_entity.pdbx_description
1 polymer ?
#
loop_
_entity_poly.entity_id
_entity_poly.type
_entity_poly.pdbx_seq_one_letter_code
_entity_poly.pdbx_strand_id
1 'polypeptide(L)'
;MKLKKMFAVIVLVAIISVSFAGYHHFFGGKEQFEGDSSPPIVSNASLANVSILLKLEGVSVKIASDMNESAVCSLLQKELKADVNPVGEGVYEIRKNITEEHLTEVLKKINASIAEEIDNEPFFKEGITPQTRNETWQIIKTKLNMLGLENFTVRTSGENLLRINITGVDAQDVQIVKDIIGVPGKFEIRIQTGGKGGDINAGQRLEDIENITAHVIYASEGIESAGTIPVRVGGDSLWGVPFSLKKEAAAKLRDDAEKYGALDNPMDHEIAMLLDDVVIYSAPLSPELASEMKTKKIENLVVETGLGEEGFKKAKELIIHLRAGTMPVNVKLVRFVEHLTS
;
A
#
# COMPACT_ATOMS: atom_id res chain seq x y z
N MET A 1 -28.15 -42.55 21.29
CA MET A 1 -28.08 -41.31 20.49
C MET A 1 -26.78 -40.59 20.84
N LYS A 2 -25.81 -40.44 19.92
CA LYS A 2 -24.49 -39.86 20.22
C LYS A 2 -24.50 -38.34 19.96
N LEU A 3 -24.21 -37.53 20.98
CA LEU A 3 -24.06 -36.08 20.82
C LEU A 3 -22.60 -35.76 20.44
N LYS A 4 -22.37 -35.22 19.24
CA LYS A 4 -21.05 -34.70 18.83
C LYS A 4 -20.79 -33.37 19.54
N LYS A 5 -19.64 -33.23 20.20
CA LYS A 5 -19.12 -31.90 20.59
C LYS A 5 -18.57 -31.21 19.33
N MET A 6 -19.12 -30.06 18.98
CA MET A 6 -18.47 -29.11 18.06
C MET A 6 -17.57 -28.19 18.87
N PHE A 7 -16.31 -28.04 18.45
CA PHE A 7 -15.45 -26.94 18.89
C PHE A 7 -15.81 -25.70 18.06
N ALA A 8 -16.28 -24.64 18.71
CA ALA A 8 -16.39 -23.33 18.09
C ALA A 8 -15.03 -22.62 18.20
N VAL A 9 -14.44 -22.25 17.06
CA VAL A 9 -13.26 -21.39 17.01
C VAL A 9 -13.75 -19.95 17.09
N ILE A 10 -13.39 -19.25 18.17
CA ILE A 10 -13.74 -17.85 18.38
C ILE A 10 -12.63 -17.00 17.77
N VAL A 11 -12.94 -16.28 16.69
CA VAL A 11 -12.05 -15.29 16.07
C VAL A 11 -12.42 -13.91 16.64
N LEU A 12 -11.40 -13.16 17.07
CA LEU A 12 -11.54 -11.87 17.73
C LEU A 12 -11.14 -10.76 16.75
N VAL A 13 -12.07 -9.90 16.37
CA VAL A 13 -11.85 -8.66 15.61
C VAL A 13 -12.38 -7.50 16.47
N ALA A 14 -11.91 -6.25 16.31
CA ALA A 14 -12.22 -5.08 17.15
C ALA A 14 -12.25 -3.78 16.29
N ILE A 15 -13.31 -2.94 16.34
CA ILE A 15 -13.60 -1.84 15.38
C ILE A 15 -14.46 -0.72 16.06
N ILE A 16 -14.89 0.30 15.29
CA ILE A 16 -16.09 1.18 15.40
C ILE A 16 -16.11 2.54 16.20
N SER A 17 -16.10 3.63 15.40
CA SER A 17 -16.97 4.83 15.25
C SER A 17 -17.19 5.96 16.24
N VAL A 18 -17.28 7.12 15.59
CA VAL A 18 -17.30 8.47 16.14
C VAL A 18 -18.43 9.29 15.52
N SER A 19 -19.03 10.18 16.31
CA SER A 19 -19.71 11.40 15.81
C SER A 19 -18.82 12.62 16.07
N PHE A 20 -18.78 13.55 15.10
CA PHE A 20 -17.89 14.72 15.06
C PHE A 20 -17.81 15.51 16.38
N ALA A 21 -16.60 15.75 16.89
CA ALA A 21 -15.94 17.07 16.86
C ALA A 21 -14.77 17.18 17.87
N GLY A 22 -13.53 16.93 17.41
CA GLY A 22 -12.29 17.27 18.13
C GLY A 22 -11.99 16.39 19.35
N TYR A 23 -10.81 15.76 19.36
CA TYR A 23 -10.37 14.75 20.33
C TYR A 23 -11.18 13.45 20.28
N HIS A 24 -10.62 12.43 20.97
CA HIS A 24 -11.13 11.08 21.16
C HIS A 24 -10.90 10.12 19.99
N HIS A 25 -10.47 8.88 20.19
CA HIS A 25 -9.78 8.14 21.25
C HIS A 25 -9.96 6.68 20.75
N PHE A 26 -8.88 5.98 20.42
CA PHE A 26 -8.84 4.52 20.28
C PHE A 26 -9.51 3.80 21.50
N PHE A 27 -10.09 2.61 21.36
CA PHE A 27 -10.61 1.86 22.53
C PHE A 27 -10.22 0.38 22.53
N GLY A 28 -9.57 -0.06 23.61
CA GLY A 28 -9.30 -1.47 23.89
C GLY A 28 -10.44 -2.10 24.68
N GLY A 29 -11.38 -2.75 24.00
CA GLY A 29 -12.59 -3.31 24.62
C GLY A 29 -13.33 -4.33 23.76
N LYS A 30 -14.11 -5.22 24.41
CA LYS A 30 -14.87 -6.28 23.74
C LYS A 30 -16.21 -5.76 23.24
N GLU A 31 -16.27 -5.25 22.01
CA GLU A 31 -17.55 -5.08 21.30
C GLU A 31 -17.67 -6.05 20.12
N GLN A 32 -18.76 -5.99 19.36
CA GLN A 32 -19.09 -6.95 18.32
C GLN A 32 -19.37 -6.22 17.01
N PHE A 33 -18.78 -6.69 15.92
CA PHE A 33 -18.68 -5.93 14.67
C PHE A 33 -19.58 -6.50 13.60
N GLU A 34 -20.33 -5.62 12.97
CA GLU A 34 -21.22 -5.99 11.89
C GLU A 34 -20.50 -5.73 10.57
N GLY A 35 -20.23 -6.84 9.87
CA GLY A 35 -19.82 -6.82 8.48
C GLY A 35 -21.05 -6.59 7.61
N ASP A 36 -21.28 -5.33 7.24
CA ASP A 36 -22.49 -4.92 6.53
C ASP A 36 -22.25 -4.90 5.01
N SER A 37 -23.18 -5.52 4.28
CA SER A 37 -23.16 -5.58 2.82
C SER A 37 -24.06 -4.49 2.25
N SER A 38 -23.55 -3.74 1.26
CA SER A 38 -24.25 -2.59 0.66
C SER A 38 -25.75 -2.87 0.40
N PRO A 39 -26.65 -1.90 0.67
CA PRO A 39 -28.08 -2.06 0.41
C PRO A 39 -28.31 -2.44 -1.05
N PRO A 40 -29.32 -3.27 -1.35
CA PRO A 40 -29.51 -3.81 -2.70
C PRO A 40 -29.84 -2.69 -3.69
N ILE A 41 -28.84 -2.29 -4.48
CA ILE A 41 -29.02 -1.39 -5.61
C ILE A 41 -29.78 -2.17 -6.69
N VAL A 42 -31.01 -1.75 -6.97
CA VAL A 42 -31.73 -2.20 -8.17
C VAL A 42 -31.12 -1.45 -9.37
N SER A 43 -29.98 -1.92 -9.85
CA SER A 43 -29.28 -1.29 -10.98
C SER A 43 -29.83 -1.81 -12.31
N ASN A 44 -30.31 -0.87 -13.13
CA ASN A 44 -30.19 -1.02 -14.58
C ASN A 44 -28.72 -0.74 -14.92
N ALA A 45 -27.83 -1.69 -14.62
CA ALA A 45 -26.38 -1.50 -14.73
C ALA A 45 -25.99 -1.16 -16.19
N SER A 46 -25.55 0.07 -16.40
CA SER A 46 -24.83 0.43 -17.63
C SER A 46 -23.43 -0.13 -17.49
N LEU A 47 -23.02 -0.96 -18.44
CA LEU A 47 -21.69 -1.58 -18.43
C LEU A 47 -20.73 -0.82 -19.35
N ALA A 48 -19.45 -0.90 -19.02
CA ALA A 48 -18.36 -0.31 -19.77
C ALA A 48 -17.29 -1.36 -20.09
N ASN A 49 -16.69 -1.22 -21.27
CA ASN A 49 -15.45 -1.87 -21.63
C ASN A 49 -14.31 -0.86 -21.46
N VAL A 50 -13.28 -1.23 -20.69
CA VAL A 50 -12.18 -0.34 -20.32
C VAL A 50 -10.87 -0.85 -20.93
N SER A 51 -10.12 0.00 -21.61
CA SER A 51 -8.81 -0.30 -22.20
C SER A 51 -7.74 0.61 -21.62
N ILE A 52 -6.69 0.01 -21.08
CA ILE A 52 -5.73 0.65 -20.18
C ILE A 52 -4.33 0.33 -20.66
N LEU A 53 -3.45 1.34 -20.70
CA LEU A 53 -2.03 1.18 -20.96
C LEU A 53 -1.26 1.71 -19.75
N LEU A 54 -0.56 0.80 -19.06
CA LEU A 54 0.34 1.10 -17.96
C LEU A 54 1.79 0.99 -18.46
N LYS A 55 2.64 1.94 -18.08
CA LYS A 55 4.10 1.81 -18.12
C LYS A 55 4.58 1.42 -16.73
N LEU A 56 5.34 0.35 -16.64
CA LEU A 56 6.01 -0.10 -15.43
C LEU A 56 7.34 0.65 -15.30
N GLU A 57 7.62 1.20 -14.14
CA GLU A 57 8.80 2.05 -13.92
C GLU A 57 10.02 1.22 -13.50
N GLY A 58 11.10 1.31 -14.27
CA GLY A 58 12.35 0.65 -13.97
C GLY A 58 13.37 0.79 -15.10
N VAL A 59 14.61 0.48 -14.75
CA VAL A 59 15.78 0.56 -15.64
C VAL A 59 16.58 -0.73 -15.52
N SER A 60 17.05 -1.24 -16.65
CA SER A 60 18.07 -2.29 -16.75
C SER A 60 19.42 -1.64 -17.08
N VAL A 61 20.43 -1.87 -16.23
CA VAL A 61 21.77 -1.26 -16.35
C VAL A 61 22.86 -2.30 -16.14
N LYS A 62 23.93 -2.24 -16.94
CA LYS A 62 25.15 -3.01 -16.69
C LYS A 62 26.18 -2.12 -16.01
N ILE A 63 26.78 -2.57 -14.91
CA ILE A 63 27.70 -1.76 -14.09
C ILE A 63 29.10 -2.38 -14.13
N ALA A 64 30.08 -1.57 -14.49
CA ALA A 64 31.49 -1.88 -14.37
C ALA A 64 31.97 -1.46 -12.96
N SER A 65 32.35 -2.44 -12.14
CA SER A 65 32.88 -2.22 -10.79
C SER A 65 33.72 -3.41 -10.34
N ASP A 66 34.76 -3.14 -9.55
CA ASP A 66 35.54 -4.17 -8.83
C ASP A 66 34.81 -4.70 -7.58
N MET A 67 33.68 -4.10 -7.21
CA MET A 67 32.85 -4.54 -6.08
C MET A 67 32.04 -5.79 -6.42
N ASN A 68 31.79 -6.64 -5.42
CA ASN A 68 30.86 -7.76 -5.59
C ASN A 68 29.40 -7.27 -5.72
N GLU A 69 28.59 -8.10 -6.38
CA GLU A 69 27.19 -7.82 -6.73
C GLU A 69 26.32 -7.40 -5.54
N SER A 70 26.46 -8.06 -4.39
CA SER A 70 25.70 -7.74 -3.16
C SER A 70 26.04 -6.35 -2.62
N ALA A 71 27.32 -5.94 -2.70
CA ALA A 71 27.75 -4.62 -2.28
C ALA A 71 27.27 -3.51 -3.25
N VAL A 72 27.22 -3.80 -4.56
CA VAL A 72 26.65 -2.88 -5.56
C VAL A 72 25.14 -2.71 -5.35
N CYS A 73 24.37 -3.81 -5.21
CA CYS A 73 22.94 -3.75 -4.88
C CYS A 73 22.68 -2.92 -3.61
N SER A 74 23.40 -3.23 -2.52
CA SER A 74 23.23 -2.54 -1.23
C SER A 74 23.48 -1.03 -1.32
N LEU A 75 24.48 -0.60 -2.11
CA LEU A 75 24.72 0.81 -2.38
C LEU A 75 23.56 1.44 -3.15
N LEU A 76 23.17 0.83 -4.27
CA LEU A 76 22.16 1.38 -5.17
C LEU A 76 20.79 1.48 -4.47
N GLN A 77 20.39 0.45 -3.72
CA GLN A 77 19.14 0.48 -2.95
C GLN A 77 19.11 1.65 -1.96
N LYS A 78 20.21 1.87 -1.25
CA LYS A 78 20.35 2.96 -0.27
C LYS A 78 20.34 4.35 -0.93
N GLU A 79 21.18 4.56 -1.94
CA GLU A 79 21.39 5.88 -2.54
C GLU A 79 20.21 6.30 -3.42
N LEU A 80 19.61 5.37 -4.18
CA LEU A 80 18.48 5.63 -5.08
C LEU A 80 17.12 5.54 -4.38
N LYS A 81 17.06 4.95 -3.17
CA LYS A 81 15.80 4.60 -2.46
C LYS A 81 14.87 3.82 -3.40
N ALA A 82 15.33 2.65 -3.83
CA ALA A 82 14.71 1.79 -4.84
C ALA A 82 15.02 0.32 -4.53
N ASP A 83 14.17 -0.60 -4.95
CA ASP A 83 14.57 -2.02 -5.01
C ASP A 83 15.51 -2.25 -6.19
N VAL A 84 16.55 -3.05 -5.98
CA VAL A 84 17.57 -3.36 -6.99
C VAL A 84 17.86 -4.84 -6.96
N ASN A 85 17.65 -5.51 -8.09
CA ASN A 85 17.88 -6.95 -8.24
C ASN A 85 19.02 -7.19 -9.23
N PRO A 86 19.97 -8.08 -8.93
CA PRO A 86 20.89 -8.56 -9.94
C PRO A 86 20.16 -9.47 -10.92
N VAL A 87 20.46 -9.30 -12.21
CA VAL A 87 19.95 -10.12 -13.32
C VAL A 87 21.04 -11.10 -13.81
N GLY A 88 22.29 -10.89 -13.40
CA GLY A 88 23.47 -11.67 -13.76
C GLY A 88 24.44 -10.89 -14.65
N GLU A 89 25.69 -11.36 -14.76
CA GLU A 89 26.74 -10.76 -15.59
C GLU A 89 27.01 -9.26 -15.34
N GLY A 90 26.77 -8.79 -14.11
CA GLY A 90 26.88 -7.37 -13.74
C GLY A 90 25.74 -6.49 -14.26
N VAL A 91 24.62 -7.09 -14.69
CA VAL A 91 23.37 -6.40 -15.04
C VAL A 91 22.46 -6.35 -13.82
N TYR A 92 21.83 -5.20 -13.59
CA TYR A 92 20.94 -4.91 -12.47
C TYR A 92 19.63 -4.33 -12.98
N GLU A 93 18.51 -4.83 -12.46
CA GLU A 93 17.20 -4.20 -12.57
C GLU A 93 17.02 -3.25 -11.40
N ILE A 94 16.89 -1.95 -11.68
CA ILE A 94 16.51 -0.94 -10.70
C ILE A 94 15.00 -0.71 -10.86
N ARG A 95 14.22 -1.08 -9.85
CA ARG A 95 12.74 -1.08 -9.83
C ARG A 95 12.14 0.32 -9.60
N LYS A 96 12.74 1.33 -10.24
CA LYS A 96 12.38 2.74 -10.14
C LYS A 96 12.83 3.46 -11.40
N ASN A 97 12.04 4.41 -11.88
CA ASN A 97 12.49 5.28 -12.97
C ASN A 97 13.60 6.22 -12.45
N ILE A 98 14.79 6.16 -13.06
CA ILE A 98 15.93 7.02 -12.77
C ILE A 98 16.53 7.51 -14.08
N THR A 99 17.29 8.61 -14.07
CA THR A 99 18.05 9.05 -15.25
C THR A 99 19.47 8.51 -15.22
N GLU A 100 20.11 8.46 -16.40
CA GLU A 100 21.48 7.97 -16.54
C GLU A 100 22.48 8.86 -15.80
N GLU A 101 22.28 10.18 -15.86
CA GLU A 101 23.14 11.16 -15.20
C GLU A 101 23.13 10.97 -13.68
N HIS A 102 21.93 10.78 -13.10
CA HIS A 102 21.80 10.55 -11.67
C HIS A 102 22.44 9.23 -11.23
N LEU A 103 22.30 8.16 -12.02
CA LEU A 103 22.99 6.90 -11.74
C LEU A 103 24.52 7.06 -11.83
N THR A 104 25.00 7.79 -12.83
CA THR A 104 26.43 8.08 -13.01
C THR A 104 27.00 8.86 -11.82
N GLU A 105 26.26 9.81 -11.25
CA GLU A 105 26.64 10.52 -10.02
C GLU A 105 26.72 9.60 -8.80
N VAL A 106 25.81 8.63 -8.67
CA VAL A 106 25.84 7.63 -7.59
C VAL A 106 27.03 6.69 -7.75
N LEU A 107 27.29 6.17 -8.95
CA LEU A 107 28.38 5.23 -9.22
C LEU A 107 29.77 5.84 -9.05
N LYS A 108 29.95 7.14 -9.36
CA LYS A 108 31.20 7.88 -9.10
C LYS A 108 31.64 7.83 -7.64
N LYS A 109 30.71 7.71 -6.67
CA LYS A 109 31.03 7.61 -5.24
C LYS A 109 31.82 6.36 -4.86
N ILE A 110 31.79 5.32 -5.70
CA ILE A 110 32.48 4.03 -5.49
C ILE A 110 33.49 3.70 -6.62
N ASN A 111 33.87 4.69 -7.43
CA ASN A 111 34.71 4.50 -8.63
C ASN A 111 34.15 3.46 -9.63
N ALA A 112 32.83 3.29 -9.68
CA ALA A 112 32.14 2.46 -10.68
C ALA A 112 31.62 3.32 -11.84
N SER A 113 31.29 2.68 -12.95
CA SER A 113 30.61 3.31 -14.09
C SER A 113 29.51 2.42 -14.64
N ILE A 114 28.65 2.99 -15.49
CA ILE A 114 27.85 2.20 -16.41
C ILE A 114 28.83 1.54 -17.40
N ALA A 115 28.59 0.28 -17.74
CA ALA A 115 29.39 -0.44 -18.73
C ALA A 115 28.88 -0.13 -20.14
N GLU A 116 29.80 0.01 -21.08
CA GLU A 116 29.49 0.27 -22.49
C GLU A 116 29.06 -1.02 -23.23
N GLU A 117 28.16 -0.87 -24.21
CA GLU A 117 27.84 -1.87 -25.21
C GLU A 117 28.82 -1.82 -26.40
N ILE A 118 28.55 -2.66 -27.40
CA ILE A 118 29.17 -2.52 -28.73
C ILE A 118 28.82 -1.10 -29.24
N ASP A 119 29.82 -0.42 -29.83
CA ASP A 119 29.80 0.97 -30.31
C ASP A 119 30.03 2.09 -29.26
N ASN A 120 30.40 1.73 -28.01
CA ASN A 120 30.71 2.65 -26.88
C ASN A 120 29.49 3.43 -26.33
N GLU A 121 28.27 2.97 -26.61
CA GLU A 121 27.04 3.49 -25.98
C GLU A 121 26.84 2.86 -24.58
N PRO A 122 26.34 3.60 -23.58
CA PRO A 122 26.12 3.05 -22.24
C PRO A 122 25.01 1.98 -22.22
N PHE A 123 25.23 0.86 -21.53
CA PHE A 123 24.15 -0.10 -21.23
C PHE A 123 23.23 0.50 -20.15
N PHE A 124 22.30 1.34 -20.58
CA PHE A 124 21.26 1.93 -19.74
C PHE A 124 19.93 1.92 -20.51
N LYS A 125 18.96 1.10 -20.08
CA LYS A 125 17.74 0.82 -20.86
C LYS A 125 16.50 0.93 -19.97
N GLU A 126 15.52 1.74 -20.38
CA GLU A 126 14.20 1.73 -19.76
C GLU A 126 13.57 0.33 -19.92
N GLY A 127 13.33 -0.36 -18.82
CA GLY A 127 12.92 -1.76 -18.90
C GLY A 127 12.87 -2.42 -17.53
N ILE A 128 12.14 -3.53 -17.46
CA ILE A 128 12.12 -4.42 -16.30
C ILE A 128 12.14 -5.86 -16.79
N THR A 129 12.58 -6.76 -15.91
CA THR A 129 12.62 -8.19 -16.20
C THR A 129 11.20 -8.75 -16.44
N PRO A 130 11.09 -9.86 -17.21
CA PRO A 130 9.83 -10.59 -17.34
C PRO A 130 9.23 -11.05 -16.00
N GLN A 131 10.07 -11.31 -15.00
CA GLN A 131 9.66 -11.70 -13.65
C GLN A 131 8.92 -10.54 -12.97
N THR A 132 9.55 -9.38 -12.82
CA THR A 132 8.96 -8.18 -12.20
C THR A 132 7.66 -7.75 -12.89
N ARG A 133 7.62 -7.88 -14.23
CA ARG A 133 6.40 -7.62 -15.02
C ARG A 133 5.28 -8.60 -14.70
N ASN A 134 5.59 -9.89 -14.54
CA ASN A 134 4.60 -10.91 -14.18
C ASN A 134 4.14 -10.75 -12.72
N GLU A 135 5.05 -10.50 -11.78
CA GLU A 135 4.73 -10.19 -10.37
C GLU A 135 3.73 -9.03 -10.27
N THR A 136 4.03 -7.92 -10.96
CA THR A 136 3.13 -6.76 -11.06
C THR A 136 1.78 -7.14 -11.64
N TRP A 137 1.75 -7.93 -12.72
CA TRP A 137 0.51 -8.41 -13.32
C TRP A 137 -0.31 -9.30 -12.38
N GLN A 138 0.29 -10.20 -11.60
CA GLN A 138 -0.46 -11.03 -10.65
C GLN A 138 -1.12 -10.19 -9.54
N ILE A 139 -0.48 -9.10 -9.12
CA ILE A 139 -1.05 -8.17 -8.14
C ILE A 139 -2.21 -7.39 -8.76
N ILE A 140 -2.04 -6.81 -9.96
CA ILE A 140 -3.14 -6.14 -10.68
C ILE A 140 -4.31 -7.11 -10.91
N LYS A 141 -4.03 -8.34 -11.34
CA LYS A 141 -5.02 -9.41 -11.52
C LYS A 141 -5.79 -9.69 -10.23
N THR A 142 -5.08 -9.77 -9.11
CA THR A 142 -5.71 -9.98 -7.78
C THR A 142 -6.61 -8.81 -7.40
N LYS A 143 -6.15 -7.57 -7.62
CA LYS A 143 -6.94 -6.36 -7.39
C LYS A 143 -8.23 -6.33 -8.23
N LEU A 144 -8.15 -6.66 -9.52
CA LEU A 144 -9.32 -6.75 -10.41
C LEU A 144 -10.30 -7.84 -9.98
N ASN A 145 -9.82 -9.04 -9.65
CA ASN A 145 -10.66 -10.11 -9.12
C ASN A 145 -11.38 -9.70 -7.82
N MET A 146 -10.73 -8.93 -6.94
CA MET A 146 -11.34 -8.42 -5.71
C MET A 146 -12.44 -7.36 -5.95
N LEU A 147 -12.41 -6.68 -7.09
CA LEU A 147 -13.51 -5.84 -7.57
C LEU A 147 -14.66 -6.64 -8.21
N GLY A 148 -14.58 -7.98 -8.25
CA GLY A 148 -15.55 -8.83 -8.94
C GLY A 148 -15.39 -8.85 -10.47
N LEU A 149 -14.30 -8.28 -11.00
CA LEU A 149 -14.04 -8.22 -12.43
C LEU A 149 -13.24 -9.45 -12.85
N GLU A 150 -13.88 -10.42 -13.49
CA GLU A 150 -13.23 -11.67 -13.93
C GLU A 150 -12.79 -11.62 -15.41
N ASN A 151 -13.47 -10.79 -16.22
CA ASN A 151 -13.29 -10.75 -17.67
C ASN A 151 -12.28 -9.68 -18.08
N PHE A 152 -11.00 -10.02 -18.02
CA PHE A 152 -9.91 -9.17 -18.51
C PHE A 152 -8.85 -9.92 -19.32
N THR A 153 -8.14 -9.18 -20.17
CA THR A 153 -7.00 -9.66 -20.95
C THR A 153 -5.81 -8.73 -20.77
N VAL A 154 -4.60 -9.28 -20.71
CA VAL A 154 -3.35 -8.53 -20.72
C VAL A 154 -2.55 -8.83 -21.98
N ARG A 155 -1.90 -7.81 -22.53
CA ARG A 155 -0.86 -7.94 -23.57
C ARG A 155 0.33 -7.09 -23.16
N THR A 156 1.53 -7.66 -23.26
CA THR A 156 2.78 -6.93 -23.03
C THR A 156 3.22 -6.21 -24.31
N SER A 157 3.92 -5.09 -24.21
CA SER A 157 4.55 -4.42 -25.36
C SER A 157 5.88 -3.81 -24.92
N GLY A 158 6.95 -4.08 -25.67
CA GLY A 158 8.31 -3.83 -25.18
C GLY A 158 8.57 -4.56 -23.86
N GLU A 159 9.49 -4.03 -23.05
CA GLU A 159 9.88 -4.64 -21.78
C GLU A 159 8.97 -4.21 -20.61
N ASN A 160 8.40 -3.00 -20.67
CA ASN A 160 7.75 -2.35 -19.54
C ASN A 160 6.29 -1.88 -19.77
N LEU A 161 5.64 -2.13 -20.92
CA LEU A 161 4.23 -1.75 -21.11
C LEU A 161 3.27 -2.93 -20.89
N LEU A 162 2.21 -2.70 -20.11
CA LEU A 162 1.05 -3.59 -19.97
C LEU A 162 -0.18 -2.93 -20.59
N ARG A 163 -0.75 -3.54 -21.62
CA ARG A 163 -2.09 -3.22 -22.10
C ARG A 163 -3.11 -4.17 -21.50
N ILE A 164 -4.01 -3.64 -20.68
CA ILE A 164 -5.08 -4.39 -20.03
C ILE A 164 -6.41 -3.98 -20.69
N ASN A 165 -7.26 -4.94 -21.04
CA ASN A 165 -8.62 -4.67 -21.48
C ASN A 165 -9.57 -5.45 -20.56
N ILE A 166 -10.55 -4.75 -19.99
CA ILE A 166 -11.53 -5.26 -19.03
C ILE A 166 -12.92 -5.07 -19.64
N THR A 167 -13.80 -6.06 -19.52
CA THR A 167 -15.15 -6.01 -20.08
C THR A 167 -16.21 -6.22 -19.02
N GLY A 168 -17.31 -5.46 -19.08
CA GLY A 168 -18.40 -5.58 -18.11
C GLY A 168 -18.11 -4.92 -16.76
N VAL A 169 -17.36 -3.81 -16.77
CA VAL A 169 -17.21 -2.93 -15.59
C VAL A 169 -18.52 -2.17 -15.41
N ASP A 170 -19.07 -2.03 -14.20
CA ASP A 170 -20.18 -1.10 -13.98
C ASP A 170 -19.70 0.33 -14.26
N ALA A 171 -20.47 1.12 -15.01
CA ALA A 171 -20.12 2.50 -15.35
C ALA A 171 -19.83 3.37 -14.11
N GLN A 172 -20.39 3.04 -12.94
CA GLN A 172 -20.13 3.73 -11.67
C GLN A 172 -18.77 3.35 -11.05
N ASP A 173 -18.22 2.19 -11.37
CA ASP A 173 -16.97 1.65 -10.82
C ASP A 173 -15.74 1.89 -11.72
N VAL A 174 -15.92 2.45 -12.92
CA VAL A 174 -14.83 2.75 -13.88
C VAL A 174 -13.71 3.58 -13.25
N GLN A 175 -14.05 4.56 -12.40
CA GLN A 175 -13.05 5.37 -11.70
C GLN A 175 -12.34 4.57 -10.59
N ILE A 176 -13.06 3.72 -9.84
CA ILE A 176 -12.45 2.81 -8.84
C ILE A 176 -11.45 1.87 -9.51
N VAL A 177 -11.78 1.29 -10.68
CA VAL A 177 -10.85 0.45 -11.45
C VAL A 177 -9.55 1.19 -11.77
N LYS A 178 -9.64 2.47 -12.18
CA LYS A 178 -8.49 3.30 -12.52
C LYS A 178 -7.60 3.56 -11.31
N ASP A 179 -8.19 3.88 -10.16
CA ASP A 179 -7.46 4.22 -8.94
C ASP A 179 -6.79 2.98 -8.34
N ILE A 180 -7.50 1.85 -8.28
CA ILE A 180 -6.98 0.58 -7.76
C ILE A 180 -5.76 0.05 -8.53
N ILE A 181 -5.76 0.13 -9.87
CA ILE A 181 -4.65 -0.39 -10.69
C ILE A 181 -3.50 0.62 -10.86
N GLY A 182 -3.76 1.92 -10.67
CA GLY A 182 -2.77 2.98 -10.79
C GLY A 182 -1.89 3.14 -9.54
N VAL A 183 -2.35 2.59 -8.41
CA VAL A 183 -1.76 2.71 -7.07
C VAL A 183 -1.02 1.40 -6.73
N PRO A 184 0.34 1.40 -6.69
CA PRO A 184 1.15 0.22 -6.38
C PRO A 184 0.71 -0.52 -5.12
N GLY A 185 0.34 0.20 -4.06
CA GLY A 185 -0.15 -0.34 -2.79
C GLY A 185 0.93 -0.45 -1.71
N LYS A 186 1.92 0.44 -1.69
CA LYS A 186 2.91 0.55 -0.61
C LYS A 186 2.23 1.19 0.61
N PHE A 187 1.74 0.36 1.53
CA PHE A 187 1.17 0.85 2.79
C PHE A 187 2.26 0.94 3.87
N GLU A 188 2.30 2.07 4.58
CA GLU A 188 3.30 2.42 5.58
C GLU A 188 2.65 3.00 6.85
N ILE A 189 3.10 2.56 8.03
CA ILE A 189 2.74 3.15 9.33
C ILE A 189 3.91 3.98 9.82
N ARG A 190 3.62 5.21 10.25
CA ARG A 190 4.56 6.20 10.78
C ARG A 190 4.04 6.79 12.10
N ILE A 191 4.95 7.29 12.92
CA ILE A 191 4.62 8.01 14.17
C ILE A 191 5.14 9.44 14.06
N GLN A 192 4.31 10.41 14.44
CA GLN A 192 4.72 11.80 14.59
C GLN A 192 5.73 11.95 15.74
N THR A 193 6.91 12.48 15.44
CA THR A 193 8.05 12.64 16.37
C THR A 193 8.22 14.07 16.88
N GLY A 194 7.45 15.02 16.35
CA GLY A 194 7.45 16.43 16.76
C GLY A 194 6.32 17.21 16.08
N GLY A 195 6.21 18.51 16.40
CA GLY A 195 5.04 19.33 16.01
C GLY A 195 3.94 19.28 17.07
N LYS A 196 2.69 19.34 16.63
CA LYS A 196 1.46 19.23 17.44
C LYS A 196 0.46 18.29 16.77
N GLY A 197 -0.51 17.79 17.53
CA GLY A 197 -1.66 17.06 16.95
C GLY A 197 -2.41 17.91 15.92
N GLY A 198 -2.86 17.28 14.83
CA GLY A 198 -3.50 17.91 13.68
C GLY A 198 -2.55 18.51 12.63
N ASP A 199 -1.23 18.48 12.84
CA ASP A 199 -0.25 18.94 11.84
C ASP A 199 -0.18 18.02 10.60
N ILE A 200 -0.61 16.75 10.72
CA ILE A 200 -0.62 15.77 9.63
C ILE A 200 -2.05 15.54 9.14
N ASN A 201 -2.29 15.76 7.84
CA ASN A 201 -3.64 15.74 7.28
C ASN A 201 -3.79 14.70 6.16
N ALA A 202 -4.97 14.06 6.07
CA ALA A 202 -5.26 13.14 4.99
C ALA A 202 -5.19 13.84 3.61
N GLY A 203 -4.52 13.20 2.65
CA GLY A 203 -4.19 13.74 1.34
C GLY A 203 -2.81 14.42 1.24
N GLN A 204 -2.13 14.70 2.35
CA GLN A 204 -0.77 15.23 2.37
C GLN A 204 0.23 14.17 1.86
N ARG A 205 1.26 14.57 1.10
CA ARG A 205 2.33 13.65 0.69
C ARG A 205 3.42 13.58 1.75
N LEU A 206 4.13 12.45 1.83
CA LEU A 206 5.22 12.21 2.77
C LEU A 206 6.34 13.27 2.68
N GLU A 207 6.62 13.77 1.48
CA GLU A 207 7.62 14.83 1.25
C GLU A 207 7.19 16.21 1.79
N ASP A 208 5.88 16.42 1.97
CA ASP A 208 5.30 17.64 2.55
C ASP A 208 5.18 17.55 4.09
N ILE A 209 5.55 16.42 4.70
CA ILE A 209 5.59 16.24 6.16
C ILE A 209 7.03 16.56 6.62
N GLU A 210 7.25 17.70 7.26
CA GLU A 210 8.57 18.31 7.53
C GLU A 210 9.49 17.51 8.49
N ASN A 211 9.88 16.28 8.16
CA ASN A 211 10.67 15.35 8.99
C ASN A 211 10.11 15.08 10.40
N ILE A 212 8.90 15.55 10.71
CA ILE A 212 8.19 15.34 11.98
C ILE A 212 7.57 13.94 12.10
N THR A 213 7.93 12.98 11.26
CA THR A 213 7.50 11.58 11.39
C THR A 213 8.64 10.60 11.23
N ALA A 214 8.59 9.51 12.01
CA ALA A 214 9.46 8.36 11.86
C ALA A 214 8.73 7.19 11.20
N HIS A 215 9.42 6.49 10.31
CA HIS A 215 8.97 5.19 9.80
C HIS A 215 8.87 4.17 10.93
N VAL A 216 7.78 3.39 10.94
CA VAL A 216 7.61 2.25 11.83
C VAL A 216 7.57 0.95 11.03
N ILE A 217 6.55 0.73 10.17
CA ILE A 217 6.30 -0.57 9.53
C ILE A 217 5.82 -0.39 8.09
N TYR A 218 6.32 -1.21 7.18
CA TYR A 218 5.66 -1.48 5.88
C TYR A 218 4.70 -2.66 5.99
N ALA A 219 3.56 -2.60 5.27
CA ALA A 219 2.56 -3.68 5.29
C ALA A 219 3.12 -5.05 4.88
N SER A 220 3.96 -5.09 3.85
CA SER A 220 4.64 -6.30 3.36
C SER A 220 5.41 -7.05 4.46
N GLU A 221 6.03 -6.30 5.36
CA GLU A 221 6.83 -6.82 6.46
C GLU A 221 5.97 -7.10 7.70
N GLY A 222 5.06 -6.19 8.07
CA GLY A 222 4.44 -6.19 9.39
C GLY A 222 2.96 -6.55 9.48
N ILE A 223 2.19 -6.52 8.39
CA ILE A 223 0.78 -6.95 8.41
C ILE A 223 0.73 -8.48 8.19
N GLU A 224 -0.02 -9.17 9.04
CA GLU A 224 -0.30 -10.61 8.93
C GLU A 224 -1.58 -10.86 8.14
N SER A 225 -2.64 -10.08 8.37
CA SER A 225 -3.90 -10.18 7.64
C SER A 225 -4.65 -8.84 7.60
N ALA A 226 -5.51 -8.68 6.59
CA ALA A 226 -6.46 -7.58 6.51
C ALA A 226 -7.88 -8.12 6.26
N GLY A 227 -8.88 -7.41 6.79
CA GLY A 227 -10.28 -7.78 6.73
C GLY A 227 -10.80 -7.97 5.31
N THR A 228 -11.78 -8.85 5.14
CA THR A 228 -12.35 -9.15 3.82
C THR A 228 -13.43 -8.15 3.38
N ILE A 229 -13.98 -7.38 4.31
CA ILE A 229 -15.09 -6.43 4.15
C ILE A 229 -14.87 -5.20 5.05
N PRO A 230 -15.39 -4.01 4.67
CA PRO A 230 -15.51 -2.84 5.56
C PRO A 230 -16.40 -3.13 6.77
N VAL A 231 -16.26 -2.33 7.83
CA VAL A 231 -16.82 -2.64 9.16
C VAL A 231 -17.23 -1.42 10.01
N ARG A 232 -18.21 -1.60 10.93
CA ARG A 232 -18.84 -0.57 11.81
C ARG A 232 -19.78 -1.11 12.94
N VAL A 233 -20.35 -0.29 13.85
CA VAL A 233 -21.56 -0.54 14.75
C VAL A 233 -22.62 0.19 14.00
N GLY A 234 -23.71 -0.52 13.70
CA GLY A 234 -24.93 0.18 13.37
C GLY A 234 -24.75 1.21 12.24
N GLY A 235 -25.68 2.15 12.19
CA GLY A 235 -25.87 2.98 11.00
C GLY A 235 -24.90 4.14 10.85
N ASP A 236 -24.72 4.94 11.90
CA ASP A 236 -24.33 6.35 11.76
C ASP A 236 -22.84 6.59 12.04
N SER A 237 -22.03 5.68 11.50
CA SER A 237 -20.81 5.24 12.16
C SER A 237 -19.66 5.15 11.15
N LEU A 238 -18.46 5.61 11.53
CA LEU A 238 -17.26 5.54 10.69
C LEU A 238 -17.01 4.11 10.22
N TRP A 239 -16.85 3.97 8.91
CA TRP A 239 -16.30 2.77 8.31
C TRP A 239 -14.81 2.68 8.59
N GLY A 240 -14.31 1.46 8.68
CA GLY A 240 -12.88 1.22 8.69
C GLY A 240 -12.47 -0.09 8.04
N VAL A 241 -11.18 -0.35 8.13
CA VAL A 241 -10.52 -1.58 7.67
C VAL A 241 -9.78 -2.22 8.84
N PRO A 242 -10.18 -3.43 9.29
CA PRO A 242 -9.49 -4.13 10.34
C PRO A 242 -8.28 -4.86 9.77
N PHE A 243 -7.17 -4.89 10.49
CA PHE A 243 -5.98 -5.65 10.13
C PHE A 243 -5.24 -6.15 11.37
N SER A 244 -4.53 -7.27 11.20
CA SER A 244 -3.65 -7.83 12.22
C SER A 244 -2.18 -7.62 11.84
N LEU A 245 -1.37 -7.20 12.82
CA LEU A 245 0.07 -7.11 12.77
C LEU A 245 0.71 -8.42 13.21
N LYS A 246 1.82 -8.79 12.56
CA LYS A 246 2.74 -9.82 13.06
C LYS A 246 3.30 -9.40 14.42
N LYS A 247 3.69 -10.36 15.25
CA LYS A 247 4.14 -10.14 16.64
C LYS A 247 5.34 -9.20 16.76
N GLU A 248 6.22 -9.25 15.77
CA GLU A 248 7.43 -8.43 15.63
C GLU A 248 7.06 -6.98 15.28
N ALA A 249 6.07 -6.79 14.41
CA ALA A 249 5.54 -5.48 14.04
C ALA A 249 4.71 -4.86 15.17
N ALA A 250 3.85 -5.64 15.83
CA ALA A 250 3.13 -5.21 17.03
C ALA A 250 4.08 -4.83 18.19
N ALA A 251 5.26 -5.48 18.28
CA ALA A 251 6.33 -5.06 19.17
C ALA A 251 6.93 -3.73 18.73
N LYS A 252 7.36 -3.63 17.47
CA LYS A 252 8.01 -2.42 16.95
C LYS A 252 7.11 -1.18 17.04
N LEU A 253 5.82 -1.30 16.74
CA LEU A 253 4.86 -0.21 16.87
C LEU A 253 4.77 0.30 18.31
N ARG A 254 4.73 -0.62 19.29
CA ARG A 254 4.74 -0.25 20.72
C ARG A 254 6.06 0.39 21.12
N ASP A 255 7.18 -0.22 20.74
CA ASP A 255 8.51 0.22 21.17
C ASP A 255 8.87 1.58 20.56
N ASP A 256 8.47 1.86 19.32
CA ASP A 256 8.59 3.19 18.71
C ASP A 256 7.58 4.19 19.31
N ALA A 257 6.35 3.78 19.65
CA ALA A 257 5.38 4.64 20.34
C ALA A 257 5.85 5.05 21.74
N GLU A 258 6.51 4.16 22.48
CA GLU A 258 7.17 4.48 23.75
C GLU A 258 8.34 5.44 23.53
N LYS A 259 9.25 5.08 22.61
CA LYS A 259 10.45 5.87 22.27
C LYS A 259 10.16 7.31 21.86
N TYR A 260 9.08 7.54 21.10
CA TYR A 260 8.69 8.86 20.62
C TYR A 260 7.68 9.57 21.53
N GLY A 261 7.31 9.00 22.68
CA GLY A 261 6.42 9.64 23.65
C GLY A 261 4.92 9.53 23.34
N ALA A 262 4.53 8.83 22.27
CA ALA A 262 3.12 8.61 21.90
C ALA A 262 2.30 7.85 22.96
N LEU A 263 2.95 7.07 23.83
CA LEU A 263 2.25 6.41 24.95
C LEU A 263 1.99 7.34 26.15
N ASP A 264 2.71 8.46 26.26
CA ASP A 264 2.62 9.40 27.38
C ASP A 264 1.92 10.71 27.01
N ASN A 265 2.14 11.20 25.79
CA ASN A 265 1.50 12.39 25.23
C ASN A 265 0.90 12.10 23.85
N PRO A 266 -0.09 11.19 23.73
CA PRO A 266 -0.59 10.71 22.44
C PRO A 266 -1.13 11.82 21.54
N MET A 267 -1.57 12.95 22.12
CA MET A 267 -2.19 14.06 21.40
C MET A 267 -1.22 14.87 20.55
N ASP A 268 0.09 14.86 20.82
CA ASP A 268 1.12 15.51 19.99
C ASP A 268 1.91 14.50 19.13
N HIS A 269 1.47 13.23 19.13
CA HIS A 269 2.19 12.10 18.53
C HIS A 269 1.24 11.18 17.75
N GLU A 270 0.68 11.70 16.67
CA GLU A 270 -0.23 10.95 15.81
C GLU A 270 0.40 9.73 15.14
N ILE A 271 -0.43 8.70 14.91
CA ILE A 271 -0.14 7.58 14.02
C ILE A 271 -0.61 7.96 12.63
N ALA A 272 0.34 8.21 11.73
CA ALA A 272 0.06 8.45 10.32
C ALA A 272 0.15 7.12 9.56
N MET A 273 -0.85 6.84 8.72
CA MET A 273 -0.84 5.71 7.80
C MET A 273 -0.91 6.22 6.36
N LEU A 274 0.04 5.76 5.55
CA LEU A 274 0.25 6.23 4.19
C LEU A 274 0.04 5.09 3.19
N LEU A 275 -0.47 5.43 2.01
CA LEU A 275 -0.57 4.56 0.85
C LEU A 275 0.15 5.25 -0.32
N ASP A 276 1.20 4.61 -0.85
CA ASP A 276 2.07 5.15 -1.90
C ASP A 276 2.53 6.59 -1.61
N ASP A 277 3.04 6.79 -0.39
CA ASP A 277 3.54 8.04 0.16
C ASP A 277 2.49 9.16 0.31
N VAL A 278 1.19 8.86 0.26
CA VAL A 278 0.10 9.79 0.58
C VAL A 278 -0.59 9.39 1.89
N VAL A 279 -0.77 10.33 2.81
CA VAL A 279 -1.50 10.10 4.08
C VAL A 279 -2.96 9.76 3.78
N ILE A 280 -3.39 8.57 4.18
CA ILE A 280 -4.80 8.14 4.09
C ILE A 280 -5.51 8.20 5.45
N TYR A 281 -4.75 8.24 6.54
CA TYR A 281 -5.24 8.38 7.92
C TYR A 281 -4.15 9.03 8.78
N SER A 282 -4.52 9.94 9.67
CA SER A 282 -3.70 10.39 10.81
C SER A 282 -4.61 10.62 12.01
N ALA A 283 -4.22 10.12 13.17
CA ALA A 283 -4.90 10.40 14.43
C ALA A 283 -3.98 10.11 15.63
N PRO A 284 -4.20 10.75 16.78
CA PRO A 284 -3.55 10.37 18.02
C PRO A 284 -4.00 8.96 18.46
N LEU A 285 -3.15 8.26 19.22
CA LEU A 285 -3.64 7.15 20.04
C LEU A 285 -4.68 7.70 21.05
N SER A 286 -5.58 6.87 21.57
CA SER A 286 -6.17 7.27 22.85
C SER A 286 -5.21 7.05 23.99
N PRO A 287 -5.43 7.74 25.10
CA PRO A 287 -5.23 7.23 26.46
C PRO A 287 -5.58 5.75 26.71
N GLU A 288 -6.71 5.17 26.26
CA GLU A 288 -7.01 3.74 26.52
C GLU A 288 -6.00 2.81 25.82
N LEU A 289 -5.73 3.00 24.53
CA LEU A 289 -4.76 2.20 23.79
C LEU A 289 -3.34 2.53 24.20
N ALA A 290 -3.00 3.80 24.44
CA ALA A 290 -1.69 4.18 24.95
C ALA A 290 -1.41 3.51 26.31
N SER A 291 -2.41 3.48 27.20
CA SER A 291 -2.36 2.74 28.46
C SER A 291 -2.30 1.22 28.26
N GLU A 292 -3.02 0.69 27.28
CA GLU A 292 -3.00 -0.74 26.95
C GLU A 292 -1.64 -1.17 26.38
N MET A 293 -1.07 -0.38 25.46
CA MET A 293 0.24 -0.54 24.83
C MET A 293 1.40 -0.46 25.83
N LYS A 294 1.27 0.32 26.91
CA LYS A 294 2.22 0.30 28.04
C LYS A 294 2.32 -1.07 28.72
N THR A 295 1.29 -1.92 28.61
CA THR A 295 1.24 -3.23 29.31
C THR A 295 1.36 -4.44 28.39
N LYS A 296 0.96 -4.32 27.12
CA LYS A 296 1.01 -5.41 26.13
C LYS A 296 1.20 -4.90 24.70
N LYS A 297 1.49 -5.81 23.78
CA LYS A 297 1.50 -5.53 22.34
C LYS A 297 0.06 -5.56 21.80
N ILE A 298 -0.23 -4.72 20.82
CA ILE A 298 -1.53 -4.69 20.16
C ILE A 298 -1.35 -5.19 18.74
N GLU A 299 -1.95 -6.36 18.47
CA GLU A 299 -1.84 -7.03 17.17
C GLU A 299 -2.99 -6.60 16.24
N ASN A 300 -4.20 -6.32 16.75
CA ASN A 300 -5.36 -5.95 15.92
C ASN A 300 -5.61 -4.44 15.97
N LEU A 301 -5.73 -3.82 14.79
CA LEU A 301 -5.93 -2.38 14.60
C LEU A 301 -7.03 -2.15 13.54
N VAL A 302 -7.58 -0.94 13.51
CA VAL A 302 -8.53 -0.49 12.48
C VAL A 302 -8.12 0.87 11.95
N VAL A 303 -8.08 1.01 10.63
CA VAL A 303 -7.97 2.31 9.97
C VAL A 303 -9.37 2.81 9.69
N GLU A 304 -9.77 3.96 10.23
CA GLU A 304 -11.05 4.56 9.87
C GLU A 304 -10.93 5.32 8.54
N THR A 305 -11.95 5.24 7.69
CA THR A 305 -11.91 5.74 6.30
C THR A 305 -12.99 6.77 5.99
N GLY A 306 -13.94 6.98 6.90
CA GLY A 306 -14.96 8.05 6.82
C GLY A 306 -16.39 7.58 7.09
N LEU A 307 -17.33 8.52 7.04
CA LEU A 307 -18.77 8.26 7.17
C LEU A 307 -19.40 7.86 5.84
N GLY A 308 -20.53 7.15 5.91
CA GLY A 308 -21.43 6.92 4.78
C GLY A 308 -20.80 6.17 3.59
N GLU A 309 -21.36 6.39 2.41
CA GLU A 309 -20.97 5.69 1.17
C GLU A 309 -19.51 5.96 0.77
N GLU A 310 -18.99 7.18 0.99
CA GLU A 310 -17.59 7.49 0.67
C GLU A 310 -16.60 6.77 1.60
N GLY A 311 -16.89 6.73 2.91
CA GLY A 311 -16.08 5.97 3.86
C GLY A 311 -16.05 4.48 3.54
N PHE A 312 -17.20 3.92 3.14
CA PHE A 312 -17.34 2.53 2.70
C PHE A 312 -16.51 2.22 1.45
N LYS A 313 -16.54 3.11 0.43
CA LYS A 313 -15.73 2.97 -0.79
C LYS A 313 -14.24 3.02 -0.50
N LYS A 314 -13.77 4.00 0.29
CA LYS A 314 -12.38 4.09 0.75
C LYS A 314 -11.94 2.85 1.55
N ALA A 315 -12.82 2.28 2.37
CA ALA A 315 -12.53 1.02 3.08
C ALA A 315 -12.40 -0.18 2.11
N LYS A 316 -13.27 -0.30 1.10
CA LYS A 316 -13.13 -1.34 0.06
C LYS A 316 -11.80 -1.20 -0.68
N GLU A 317 -11.44 0.02 -1.07
CA GLU A 317 -10.20 0.32 -1.79
C GLU A 317 -8.97 -0.06 -0.95
N LEU A 318 -8.91 0.40 0.31
CA LEU A 318 -7.82 0.06 1.22
C LEU A 318 -7.72 -1.46 1.48
N ILE A 319 -8.84 -2.18 1.61
CA ILE A 319 -8.86 -3.64 1.71
C ILE A 319 -8.23 -4.30 0.47
N ILE A 320 -8.51 -3.78 -0.73
CA ILE A 320 -7.93 -4.29 -1.98
C ILE A 320 -6.41 -4.08 -1.99
N HIS A 321 -5.92 -2.90 -1.59
CA HIS A 321 -4.47 -2.64 -1.52
C HIS A 321 -3.77 -3.53 -0.49
N LEU A 322 -4.30 -3.61 0.73
CA LEU A 322 -3.69 -4.41 1.81
C LEU A 322 -3.66 -5.91 1.50
N ARG A 323 -4.70 -6.45 0.84
CA ARG A 323 -4.81 -7.90 0.56
C ARG A 323 -4.16 -8.34 -0.74
N ALA A 324 -4.11 -7.49 -1.76
CA ALA A 324 -3.40 -7.79 -3.01
C ALA A 324 -1.88 -7.61 -2.88
N GLY A 325 -1.44 -6.84 -1.90
CA GLY A 325 -0.03 -6.50 -1.68
C GLY A 325 0.48 -5.38 -2.59
N THR A 326 1.73 -5.01 -2.34
CA THR A 326 2.44 -3.92 -3.01
C THR A 326 3.04 -4.38 -4.34
N MET A 327 2.77 -3.67 -5.44
CA MET A 327 3.45 -3.93 -6.72
C MET A 327 4.97 -3.73 -6.57
N PRO A 328 5.81 -4.57 -7.21
CA PRO A 328 7.27 -4.48 -7.08
C PRO A 328 7.87 -3.25 -7.77
N VAL A 329 7.09 -2.53 -8.58
CA VAL A 329 7.47 -1.32 -9.31
C VAL A 329 6.32 -0.33 -9.29
N ASN A 330 6.66 0.95 -9.38
CA ASN A 330 5.66 1.98 -9.68
C ASN A 330 5.05 1.78 -11.06
N VAL A 331 3.82 2.24 -11.24
CA VAL A 331 3.09 2.16 -12.50
C VAL A 331 2.58 3.53 -12.91
N LYS A 332 2.78 3.89 -14.18
CA LYS A 332 2.29 5.12 -14.78
C LYS A 332 1.15 4.82 -15.74
N LEU A 333 -0.01 5.41 -15.49
CA LEU A 333 -1.15 5.36 -16.41
C LEU A 333 -0.83 6.20 -17.66
N VAL A 334 -0.48 5.54 -18.77
CA VAL A 334 -0.16 6.18 -20.05
C VAL A 334 -1.43 6.50 -20.83
N ARG A 335 -2.42 5.61 -20.78
CA ARG A 335 -3.71 5.78 -21.46
C ARG A 335 -4.82 5.04 -20.73
N PHE A 336 -5.97 5.67 -20.63
CA PHE A 336 -7.23 5.08 -20.19
C PHE A 336 -8.28 5.39 -21.25
N VAL A 337 -9.09 4.40 -21.63
CA VAL A 337 -10.20 4.56 -22.58
C VAL A 337 -11.39 3.77 -22.07
N GLU A 338 -12.53 4.43 -21.99
CA GLU A 338 -13.82 3.84 -21.64
C GLU A 338 -14.70 3.75 -22.90
N HIS A 339 -15.43 2.65 -23.03
CA HIS A 339 -16.45 2.43 -24.04
C HIS A 339 -17.70 1.87 -23.38
N LEU A 340 -18.71 2.72 -23.18
CA LEU A 340 -20.04 2.29 -22.72
C LEU A 340 -20.62 1.26 -23.68
N THR A 341 -21.17 0.18 -23.15
CA THR A 341 -21.97 -0.78 -23.91
C THR A 341 -23.42 -0.32 -23.90
N SER A 342 -24.00 -0.18 -25.09
CA SER A 342 -25.39 0.25 -25.35
C SER A 342 -26.44 -0.72 -24.80
#